data_AF-A0A0G4ESF9-F1
#
_entry.id   AF-A0A0G4ESF9-F1
#
_cell.length_a   1.000
_cell.length_b   1.000
_cell.length_c   1.000
_cell.angle_alpha   90.00
_cell.angle_beta   90.00
_cell.angle_gamma   90.00
#
_symmetry.space_group_name_H-M   'P 1'
#
loop_
_entity.id
_entity.type
_entity.pdbx_description
1 polymer ?
#
loop_
_entity_poly.entity_id
_entity_poly.type
_entity_poly.pdbx_seq_one_letter_code
_entity_poly.pdbx_strand_id
1 'polypeptide(L)'
;MGFSPRFLIQASLTGAALATGLAALVQAILFLVSVKQEMNENFEGELTKSKNMPCVRKTLDICSIDVETKCGPACCPLPDYTCDIDPAIGLNCRHDAGCGDDQWCLDWADIHGECKTDVCQQDRLVESLVLWTVITCGIGSLGDMVDILFFLRYKDANIIKTSINVLTGSFKFMSLSITVAAGASHFMEDLSEAKCYAGGSEGEKMVDSAVASLLGYTVLIICSAVLSFVTSPFSAYFGGKTRGVPYVRQIR
;
A
#
# COMPACT_ATOMS: atom_id res chain seq x y z
N MET A 1 34.52 -9.14 -26.71
CA MET A 1 33.14 -9.43 -27.17
C MET A 1 32.23 -8.33 -26.67
N GLY A 2 31.68 -7.50 -27.54
CA GLY A 2 30.75 -6.44 -27.14
C GLY A 2 29.31 -6.94 -27.11
N PHE A 3 28.52 -6.50 -26.12
CA PHE A 3 27.06 -6.68 -26.15
C PHE A 3 26.46 -5.80 -27.26
N SER A 4 25.40 -6.29 -27.92
CA SER A 4 24.71 -5.44 -28.89
C SER A 4 23.96 -4.32 -28.16
N PRO A 5 23.86 -3.10 -28.73
CA PRO A 5 23.09 -2.02 -28.13
C PRO A 5 21.63 -2.41 -27.83
N ARG A 6 21.05 -3.29 -28.66
CA ARG A 6 19.68 -3.81 -28.47
C ARG A 6 19.55 -4.66 -27.22
N PHE A 7 20.56 -5.50 -26.95
CA PHE A 7 20.61 -6.30 -25.73
C PHE A 7 20.67 -5.38 -24.50
N LEU A 8 21.51 -4.34 -24.55
CA LEU A 8 21.63 -3.40 -23.44
C LEU A 8 20.31 -2.66 -23.18
N ILE A 9 19.65 -2.15 -24.23
CA ILE A 9 18.36 -1.45 -24.09
C ILE A 9 17.30 -2.38 -23.46
N GLN A 10 17.14 -3.61 -23.98
CA GLN A 10 16.15 -4.54 -23.45
C GLN A 10 16.46 -4.93 -21.99
N ALA A 11 17.72 -5.23 -21.69
CA ALA A 11 18.15 -5.54 -20.33
C ALA A 11 17.89 -4.36 -19.37
N SER A 12 18.16 -3.12 -19.79
CA SER A 12 17.89 -1.92 -19.01
C SER A 12 16.40 -1.70 -18.77
N LEU A 13 15.56 -1.88 -19.80
CA LEU A 13 14.11 -1.71 -19.68
C LEU A 13 13.49 -2.77 -18.75
N THR A 14 13.80 -4.06 -18.96
CA THR A 14 13.28 -5.14 -18.10
C THR A 14 13.82 -5.01 -16.67
N GLY A 15 15.10 -4.63 -16.51
CA GLY A 15 15.69 -4.37 -15.19
C GLY A 15 15.03 -3.20 -14.47
N ALA A 16 14.73 -2.10 -15.19
CA ALA A 16 14.00 -0.96 -14.63
C ALA A 16 12.54 -1.32 -14.28
N ALA A 17 11.85 -2.10 -15.13
CA ALA A 17 10.49 -2.58 -14.86
C ALA A 17 10.45 -3.38 -13.56
N LEU A 18 11.40 -4.33 -13.39
CA LEU A 18 11.50 -5.12 -12.17
C LEU A 18 11.85 -4.27 -10.96
N ALA A 19 12.86 -3.40 -11.06
CA ALA A 19 13.31 -2.58 -9.93
C ALA A 19 12.19 -1.66 -9.42
N THR A 20 11.48 -0.99 -10.35
CA THR A 20 10.33 -0.15 -10.01
C THR A 20 9.15 -0.97 -9.48
N GLY A 21 8.90 -2.17 -10.01
CA GLY A 21 7.85 -3.07 -9.54
C GLY A 21 8.10 -3.62 -8.13
N LEU A 22 9.35 -3.97 -7.82
CA LEU A 22 9.75 -4.38 -6.46
C LEU A 22 9.70 -3.20 -5.49
N ALA A 23 10.14 -2.02 -5.91
CA ALA A 23 10.03 -0.81 -5.08
C ALA A 23 8.57 -0.45 -4.80
N ALA A 24 7.68 -0.56 -5.80
CA ALA A 24 6.24 -0.39 -5.62
C ALA A 24 5.69 -1.40 -4.60
N LEU A 25 6.06 -2.68 -4.73
CA LEU A 25 5.65 -3.72 -3.78
C LEU A 25 6.08 -3.40 -2.35
N VAL A 26 7.31 -2.94 -2.15
CA VAL A 26 7.80 -2.49 -0.83
C VAL A 26 6.97 -1.32 -0.32
N GLN A 27 6.67 -0.32 -1.15
CA GLN A 27 5.83 0.82 -0.74
C GLN A 27 4.42 0.39 -0.35
N ALA A 28 3.80 -0.55 -1.08
CA ALA A 28 2.50 -1.10 -0.72
C ALA A 28 2.53 -1.86 0.62
N ILE A 29 3.60 -2.61 0.88
CA ILE A 29 3.79 -3.29 2.18
C ILE A 29 3.99 -2.26 3.30
N LEU A 30 4.80 -1.23 3.09
CA LEU A 30 5.02 -0.16 4.07
C LEU A 30 3.70 0.56 4.38
N PHE A 31 2.90 0.88 3.36
CA PHE A 31 1.58 1.46 3.55
C PHE A 31 0.69 0.54 4.41
N LEU A 32 0.64 -0.76 4.10
CA LEU A 32 -0.14 -1.72 4.87
C LEU A 32 0.35 -1.82 6.33
N VAL A 33 1.66 -1.81 6.56
CA VAL A 33 2.25 -1.84 7.92
C VAL A 33 1.91 -0.56 8.68
N SER A 34 2.08 0.62 8.07
CA SER A 34 1.78 1.89 8.75
C SER A 34 0.29 2.03 9.10
N VAL A 35 -0.62 1.66 8.19
CA VAL A 35 -2.06 1.75 8.46
C VAL A 35 -2.52 0.64 9.43
N LYS A 36 -2.19 -0.62 9.16
CA LYS A 36 -2.72 -1.74 9.94
C LYS A 36 -2.02 -1.93 11.27
N GLN A 37 -0.71 -1.75 11.30
CA GLN A 37 0.09 -2.06 12.48
C GLN A 37 0.30 -0.79 13.30
N GLU A 38 0.86 0.26 12.70
CA GLU A 38 1.23 1.44 13.48
C GLU A 38 0.00 2.25 13.90
N MET A 39 -0.93 2.55 12.98
CA MET A 39 -2.10 3.36 13.28
C MET A 39 -3.13 2.64 14.16
N ASN A 40 -3.55 1.42 13.79
CA ASN A 40 -4.56 0.67 14.54
C ASN A 40 -4.08 0.19 15.92
N GLU A 41 -2.80 -0.21 16.08
CA GLU A 41 -2.27 -0.58 17.40
C GLU A 41 -2.32 0.60 18.38
N ASN A 42 -2.27 1.85 17.90
CA ASN A 42 -2.39 3.02 18.78
C ASN A 42 -3.82 3.24 19.30
N PHE A 43 -4.85 2.70 18.63
CA PHE A 43 -6.24 2.75 19.09
C PHE A 43 -6.59 1.60 20.04
N GLU A 44 -6.12 0.38 19.76
CA GLU A 44 -6.55 -0.85 20.46
C GLU A 44 -5.48 -1.46 21.40
N GLY A 45 -4.21 -1.09 21.27
CA GLY A 45 -3.09 -1.80 21.89
C GLY A 45 -2.64 -1.32 23.29
N GLU A 46 -1.73 -2.09 23.88
CA GLU A 46 -1.11 -1.79 25.18
C GLU A 46 -0.10 -0.62 25.06
N LEU A 47 -0.24 0.37 25.94
CA LEU A 47 0.37 1.72 25.87
C LEU A 47 1.90 1.83 25.98
N THR A 48 2.63 0.72 25.93
CA THR A 48 4.01 0.74 26.41
C THR A 48 5.05 1.22 25.38
N LYS A 49 4.68 1.55 24.13
CA LYS A 49 5.68 1.81 23.07
C LYS A 49 5.46 2.97 22.11
N SER A 50 4.26 3.56 21.99
CA SER A 50 4.01 4.52 20.90
C SER A 50 4.17 5.98 21.32
N LYS A 51 4.90 6.75 20.51
CA LYS A 51 4.95 8.23 20.56
C LYS A 51 3.84 8.88 19.71
N ASN A 52 3.07 8.09 18.98
CA ASN A 52 2.14 8.54 17.94
C ASN A 52 0.71 8.35 18.42
N MET A 53 0.30 9.26 19.30
CA MET A 53 -0.91 9.07 20.09
C MET A 53 -2.14 9.69 19.37
N PRO A 54 -3.20 8.92 19.08
CA PRO A 54 -4.41 9.43 18.43
C PRO A 54 -5.27 10.22 19.41
N CYS A 55 -6.03 11.19 18.94
CA CYS A 55 -6.86 12.05 19.79
C CYS A 55 -8.00 11.28 20.50
N VAL A 56 -8.40 10.11 20.01
CA VAL A 56 -9.33 9.18 20.67
C VAL A 56 -8.75 7.78 20.67
N ARG A 57 -9.07 6.96 21.68
CA ARG A 57 -8.61 5.57 21.77
C ARG A 57 -9.49 4.73 22.68
N LYS A 58 -9.33 3.42 22.59
CA LYS A 58 -10.00 2.45 23.45
C LYS A 58 -9.50 2.54 24.90
N THR A 59 -10.40 2.35 25.85
CA THR A 59 -10.04 2.17 27.26
C THR A 59 -9.25 0.89 27.47
N LEU A 60 -8.49 0.80 28.56
CA LEU A 60 -7.86 -0.47 28.94
C LEU A 60 -8.92 -1.56 29.17
N ASP A 61 -8.58 -2.82 28.90
CA ASP A 61 -9.48 -3.99 29.05
C ASP A 61 -10.10 -4.14 30.44
N ILE A 62 -9.47 -3.55 31.46
CA ILE A 62 -10.01 -3.50 32.84
C ILE A 62 -11.31 -2.68 32.93
N CYS A 63 -11.52 -1.75 32.00
CA CYS A 63 -12.68 -0.88 31.92
C CYS A 63 -13.46 -1.21 30.65
N SER A 64 -14.20 -2.31 30.68
CA SER A 64 -15.24 -2.58 29.68
C SER A 64 -16.60 -2.12 30.18
N ILE A 65 -17.46 -1.72 29.25
CA ILE A 65 -18.85 -1.29 29.54
C ILE A 65 -19.63 -2.40 30.27
N ASP A 66 -19.26 -3.66 30.01
CA ASP A 66 -19.87 -4.84 30.63
C ASP A 66 -19.46 -5.03 32.11
N VAL A 67 -18.32 -4.47 32.53
CA VAL A 67 -17.72 -4.73 33.85
C VAL A 67 -17.79 -3.50 34.76
N GLU A 68 -17.61 -2.29 34.23
CA GLU A 68 -17.52 -1.07 35.05
C GLU A 68 -18.24 0.11 34.36
N THR A 69 -19.31 0.62 34.99
CA THR A 69 -20.10 1.76 34.48
C THR A 69 -19.47 3.13 34.78
N LYS A 70 -18.27 3.16 35.37
CA LYS A 70 -17.64 4.40 35.84
C LYS A 70 -16.36 4.66 35.06
N CYS A 71 -16.40 5.67 34.21
CA CYS A 71 -15.19 6.26 33.66
C CYS A 71 -14.27 6.72 34.79
N GLY A 72 -13.01 6.34 34.73
CA GLY A 72 -12.03 6.70 35.75
C GLY A 72 -10.61 6.79 35.19
N PRO A 73 -9.69 7.40 35.94
CA PRO A 73 -8.29 7.53 35.54
C PRO A 73 -7.57 6.18 35.40
N ALA A 74 -8.11 5.11 35.99
CA ALA A 74 -7.60 3.75 35.77
C ALA A 74 -7.85 3.27 34.32
N CYS A 75 -8.93 3.73 33.68
CA CYS A 75 -9.30 3.35 32.32
C CYS A 75 -8.42 4.03 31.28
N CYS A 76 -7.98 5.25 31.58
CA CYS A 76 -7.14 6.11 30.75
C CYS A 76 -5.97 6.62 31.60
N PRO A 77 -4.90 5.82 31.80
CA PRO A 77 -3.82 6.17 32.74
C PRO A 77 -2.86 7.25 32.23
N LEU A 78 -3.07 7.76 31.01
CA LEU A 78 -2.21 8.76 30.41
C LEU A 78 -2.60 10.16 30.88
N PRO A 79 -1.61 11.04 31.15
CA PRO A 79 -1.87 12.34 31.75
C PRO A 79 -2.68 13.28 30.84
N ASP A 80 -2.55 13.13 29.52
CA ASP A 80 -3.22 14.00 28.53
C ASP A 80 -4.52 13.39 28.00
N TYR A 81 -5.00 12.30 28.60
CA TYR A 81 -6.25 11.64 28.22
C TYR A 81 -7.26 11.65 29.34
N THR A 82 -8.46 12.12 29.02
CA THR A 82 -9.63 12.04 29.87
C THR A 82 -10.53 10.89 29.44
N CYS A 83 -11.05 10.16 30.42
CA CYS A 83 -12.03 9.11 30.17
C CYS A 83 -13.38 9.77 29.91
N ASP A 84 -14.01 9.43 28.78
CA ASP A 84 -15.29 9.97 28.35
C ASP A 84 -16.30 8.83 28.05
N ILE A 85 -17.59 9.14 28.21
CA ILE A 85 -18.69 8.21 27.94
C ILE A 85 -19.52 8.78 26.81
N ASP A 86 -19.39 8.18 25.63
CA ASP A 86 -20.22 8.48 24.48
C ASP A 86 -21.46 7.56 24.47
N PRO A 87 -22.69 8.08 24.28
CA PRO A 87 -23.90 7.26 24.25
C PRO A 87 -24.00 6.30 23.04
N ALA A 88 -23.30 6.57 21.95
CA ALA A 88 -23.24 5.71 20.77
C ALA A 88 -22.08 4.71 20.85
N ILE A 89 -20.95 5.12 21.41
CA ILE A 89 -19.67 4.40 21.31
C ILE A 89 -19.17 3.86 22.67
N GLY A 90 -19.83 4.26 23.76
CA GLY A 90 -19.51 3.82 25.11
C GLY A 90 -18.25 4.49 25.68
N LEU A 91 -17.47 3.71 26.44
CA LEU A 91 -16.27 4.21 27.14
C LEU A 91 -15.12 4.41 26.17
N ASN A 92 -14.53 5.60 26.16
CA ASN A 92 -13.34 5.92 25.39
C ASN A 92 -12.35 6.80 26.18
N CYS A 93 -11.12 6.89 25.69
CA CYS A 93 -10.14 7.86 26.16
C CYS A 93 -9.97 8.94 25.11
N ARG A 94 -10.19 10.19 25.49
CA ARG A 94 -10.09 11.37 24.63
C ARG A 94 -8.91 12.22 25.06
N HIS A 95 -8.12 12.69 24.11
CA HIS A 95 -7.00 13.58 24.36
C HIS A 95 -7.49 14.99 24.69
N ASP A 96 -6.94 15.65 25.71
CA ASP A 96 -7.44 16.93 26.22
C ASP A 96 -7.31 18.09 25.21
N ALA A 97 -6.33 18.00 24.32
CA ALA A 97 -6.18 18.93 23.18
C ALA A 97 -7.31 18.83 22.14
N GLY A 98 -8.13 17.78 22.20
CA GLY A 98 -9.23 17.52 21.26
C GLY A 98 -8.80 16.94 19.91
N CYS A 99 -9.78 16.45 19.15
CA CYS A 99 -9.64 16.07 17.75
C CYS A 99 -10.00 17.24 16.81
N GLY A 100 -9.64 17.15 15.53
CA GLY A 100 -10.19 18.04 14.50
C GLY A 100 -11.66 17.72 14.22
N ASP A 101 -11.91 16.51 13.70
CA ASP A 101 -13.24 15.92 13.58
C ASP A 101 -13.35 14.72 14.53
N ASP A 102 -13.90 14.99 15.71
CA ASP A 102 -14.01 14.01 16.78
C ASP A 102 -14.89 12.80 16.41
N GLN A 103 -16.02 13.04 15.74
CA GLN A 103 -16.92 11.96 15.33
C GLN A 103 -16.26 11.06 14.29
N TRP A 104 -15.58 11.65 13.31
CA TRP A 104 -14.87 10.87 12.29
C TRP A 104 -13.78 9.99 12.90
N CYS A 105 -12.97 10.55 13.81
CA CYS A 105 -11.90 9.79 14.48
C CYS A 105 -12.46 8.66 15.35
N LEU A 106 -13.60 8.87 15.99
CA LEU A 106 -14.30 7.85 16.77
C LEU A 106 -14.88 6.74 15.89
N ASP A 107 -15.50 7.11 14.76
CA ASP A 107 -16.07 6.18 13.79
C ASP A 107 -14.99 5.33 13.12
N TRP A 108 -13.80 5.89 12.89
CA TRP A 108 -12.64 5.16 12.38
C TRP A 108 -12.01 4.23 13.43
N ALA A 109 -11.90 4.69 14.69
CA ALA A 109 -11.29 3.92 15.77
C ALA A 109 -12.03 2.61 16.13
N ASP A 110 -13.29 2.47 15.71
CA ASP A 110 -14.15 1.28 15.91
C ASP A 110 -14.01 0.66 17.32
N ILE A 111 -14.14 1.49 18.35
CA ILE A 111 -13.86 1.10 19.75
C ILE A 111 -14.63 -0.16 20.19
N HIS A 112 -15.86 -0.33 19.67
CA HIS A 112 -16.72 -1.49 19.91
C HIS A 112 -16.36 -2.74 19.09
N GLY A 113 -15.59 -2.59 18.01
CA GLY A 113 -15.22 -3.68 17.11
C GLY A 113 -16.37 -4.22 16.26
N GLU A 114 -17.46 -3.45 16.10
CA GLU A 114 -18.63 -3.86 15.33
C GLU A 114 -18.62 -3.31 13.89
N CYS A 115 -17.78 -2.31 13.60
CA CYS A 115 -17.58 -1.70 12.29
C CYS A 115 -18.89 -1.33 11.55
N LYS A 116 -19.81 -0.66 12.26
CA LYS A 116 -21.13 -0.28 11.74
C LYS A 116 -21.13 1.02 10.94
N THR A 117 -20.10 1.85 11.08
CA THR A 117 -19.99 3.17 10.46
C THR A 117 -19.40 3.07 9.05
N ASP A 118 -19.75 4.01 8.17
CA ASP A 118 -19.22 4.06 6.81
C ASP A 118 -17.69 4.24 6.82
N VAL A 119 -17.17 5.01 7.78
CA VAL A 119 -15.72 5.26 7.95
C VAL A 119 -14.96 3.98 8.28
N CYS A 120 -15.44 3.19 9.25
CA CYS A 120 -14.81 1.90 9.56
C CYS A 120 -14.93 0.91 8.38
N GLN A 121 -16.09 0.86 7.72
CA GLN A 121 -16.28 -0.03 6.57
C GLN A 121 -15.34 0.33 5.42
N GLN A 122 -15.10 1.63 5.20
CA GLN A 122 -14.12 2.11 4.24
C GLN A 122 -12.69 1.74 4.63
N ASP A 123 -12.30 1.88 5.89
CA ASP A 123 -10.99 1.42 6.40
C ASP A 123 -10.78 -0.07 6.13
N ARG A 124 -11.77 -0.92 6.48
CA ARG A 124 -11.72 -2.37 6.22
C ARG A 124 -11.66 -2.70 4.73
N LEU A 125 -12.36 -1.92 3.90
CA LEU A 125 -12.30 -2.06 2.45
C LEU A 125 -10.91 -1.71 1.92
N VAL A 126 -10.32 -0.60 2.38
CA VAL A 126 -8.96 -0.18 2.04
C VAL A 126 -7.96 -1.24 2.46
N GLU A 127 -8.03 -1.73 3.70
CA GLU A 127 -7.18 -2.80 4.23
C GLU A 127 -7.23 -4.06 3.35
N SER A 128 -8.45 -4.53 3.04
CA SER A 128 -8.66 -5.73 2.24
C SER A 128 -8.15 -5.56 0.80
N LEU A 129 -8.46 -4.44 0.16
CA LEU A 129 -8.09 -4.19 -1.23
C LEU A 129 -6.58 -3.90 -1.37
N VAL A 130 -5.94 -3.26 -0.40
CA VAL A 130 -4.47 -3.08 -0.37
C VAL A 130 -3.75 -4.43 -0.30
N LEU A 131 -4.29 -5.41 0.43
CA LEU A 131 -3.74 -6.78 0.41
C LEU A 131 -3.80 -7.38 -1.01
N TRP A 132 -4.92 -7.22 -1.71
CA TRP A 132 -5.03 -7.64 -3.11
C TRP A 132 -4.09 -6.87 -4.05
N THR A 133 -3.87 -5.58 -3.79
CA THR A 133 -2.87 -4.76 -4.46
C THR A 133 -1.48 -5.37 -4.31
N VAL A 134 -1.07 -5.76 -3.10
CA VAL A 134 0.22 -6.42 -2.83
C VAL A 134 0.33 -7.73 -3.60
N ILE A 135 -0.71 -8.57 -3.59
CA ILE A 135 -0.72 -9.86 -4.29
C ILE A 135 -0.57 -9.67 -5.80
N THR A 136 -1.39 -8.80 -6.41
CA THR A 136 -1.38 -8.55 -7.85
C THR A 136 -0.09 -7.87 -8.32
N CYS A 137 0.44 -6.92 -7.54
CA CYS A 137 1.75 -6.32 -7.77
C CYS A 137 2.86 -7.38 -7.70
N GLY A 138 2.80 -8.27 -6.71
CA GLY A 138 3.73 -9.39 -6.55
C GLY A 138 3.74 -10.32 -7.76
N ILE A 139 2.57 -10.72 -8.25
CA ILE A 139 2.44 -11.54 -9.47
C ILE A 139 3.06 -10.82 -10.68
N GLY A 140 2.78 -9.52 -10.85
CA GLY A 140 3.37 -8.71 -11.91
C GLY A 140 4.89 -8.66 -11.85
N SER A 141 5.46 -8.40 -10.67
CA SER A 141 6.91 -8.36 -10.45
C SER A 141 7.59 -9.74 -10.62
N LEU A 142 6.93 -10.82 -10.20
CA LEU A 142 7.41 -12.18 -10.44
C LEU A 142 7.47 -12.50 -11.93
N GLY A 143 6.48 -12.06 -12.72
CA GLY A 143 6.53 -12.26 -14.17
C GLY A 143 7.67 -11.48 -14.84
N ASP A 144 8.05 -10.29 -14.34
CA ASP A 144 9.25 -9.59 -14.84
C ASP A 144 10.52 -10.38 -14.53
N MET A 145 10.62 -10.98 -13.34
CA MET A 145 11.74 -11.88 -13.01
C MET A 145 11.81 -13.06 -13.96
N VAL A 146 10.65 -13.65 -14.28
CA VAL A 146 10.56 -14.73 -15.27
C VAL A 146 11.00 -14.23 -16.65
N ASP A 147 10.59 -13.03 -17.10
CA ASP A 147 11.04 -12.47 -18.37
C ASP A 147 12.57 -12.32 -18.42
N ILE A 148 13.21 -11.86 -17.34
CA ILE A 148 14.69 -11.82 -17.25
C ILE A 148 15.29 -13.21 -17.42
N LEU A 149 14.76 -14.23 -16.74
CA LEU A 149 15.24 -15.60 -16.87
C LEU A 149 15.08 -16.12 -18.30
N PHE A 150 13.95 -15.84 -18.95
CA PHE A 150 13.71 -16.20 -20.35
C PHE A 150 14.61 -15.43 -21.30
N PHE A 151 14.89 -14.15 -21.03
CA PHE A 151 15.79 -13.31 -21.80
C PHE A 151 17.22 -13.86 -21.78
N LEU A 152 17.69 -14.32 -20.61
CA LEU A 152 19.02 -14.89 -20.45
C LEU A 152 19.14 -16.32 -20.99
N ARG A 153 18.10 -17.15 -20.82
CA ARG A 153 18.17 -18.59 -21.11
C ARG A 153 17.70 -18.96 -22.52
N TYR A 154 16.65 -18.31 -23.02
CA TYR A 154 15.98 -18.70 -24.27
C TYR A 154 16.06 -17.58 -25.31
N LYS A 155 16.91 -17.79 -26.32
CA LYS A 155 17.18 -16.79 -27.35
C LYS A 155 16.04 -16.59 -28.35
N ASP A 156 15.18 -17.59 -28.54
CA ASP A 156 14.14 -17.60 -29.60
C ASP A 156 12.69 -17.60 -29.05
N ALA A 157 12.49 -17.32 -27.76
CA ALA A 157 11.19 -17.39 -27.10
C ALA A 157 10.37 -16.07 -27.19
N ASN A 158 10.31 -15.43 -28.36
CA ASN A 158 9.75 -14.08 -28.50
C ASN A 158 8.28 -13.97 -28.12
N ILE A 159 7.47 -14.91 -28.59
CA ILE A 159 6.03 -14.92 -28.34
C ILE A 159 5.79 -15.01 -26.84
N ILE A 160 6.49 -15.92 -26.16
CA ILE A 160 6.37 -16.13 -24.71
C ILE A 160 6.80 -14.87 -23.96
N LYS A 161 7.96 -14.27 -24.28
CA LYS A 161 8.44 -13.02 -23.66
C LYS A 161 7.46 -11.86 -23.82
N THR A 162 6.91 -11.72 -25.04
CA THR A 162 5.93 -10.68 -25.36
C THR A 162 4.66 -10.87 -24.52
N SER A 163 4.14 -12.09 -24.47
CA SER A 163 2.95 -12.43 -23.66
C SER A 163 3.19 -12.19 -22.18
N ILE A 164 4.35 -12.58 -21.65
CA ILE A 164 4.72 -12.34 -20.24
C ILE A 164 4.71 -10.84 -19.95
N ASN A 165 5.39 -10.02 -20.77
CA ASN A 165 5.45 -8.57 -20.58
C ASN A 165 4.06 -7.89 -20.64
N VAL A 166 3.16 -8.35 -21.51
CA VAL A 166 1.77 -7.87 -21.54
C VAL A 166 1.01 -8.26 -20.29
N LEU A 167 1.13 -9.52 -19.85
CA LEU A 167 0.46 -10.02 -18.65
C LEU A 167 0.97 -9.30 -17.39
N THR A 168 2.28 -9.10 -17.26
CA THR A 168 2.86 -8.41 -16.09
C THR A 168 2.42 -6.95 -16.03
N GLY A 169 2.44 -6.25 -17.17
CA GLY A 169 1.89 -4.90 -17.26
C GLY A 169 0.41 -4.84 -16.86
N SER A 170 -0.38 -5.84 -17.28
CA SER A 170 -1.82 -5.92 -16.96
C SER A 170 -2.07 -6.14 -15.46
N PHE A 171 -1.32 -7.05 -14.82
CA PHE A 171 -1.42 -7.27 -13.36
C PHE A 171 -1.04 -6.03 -12.55
N LYS A 172 -0.07 -5.25 -13.02
CA LYS A 172 0.32 -3.99 -12.36
C LYS A 172 -0.75 -2.90 -12.53
N PHE A 173 -1.37 -2.77 -13.70
CA PHE A 173 -2.53 -1.88 -13.84
C PHE A 173 -3.74 -2.35 -13.05
N MET A 174 -3.95 -3.66 -12.91
CA MET A 174 -4.99 -4.20 -12.04
C MET A 174 -4.72 -3.82 -10.58
N SER A 175 -3.47 -3.96 -10.11
CA SER A 175 -3.03 -3.52 -8.77
C SER A 175 -3.30 -2.03 -8.54
N LEU A 176 -2.98 -1.18 -9.52
CA LEU A 176 -3.30 0.25 -9.47
C LEU A 176 -4.81 0.49 -9.40
N SER A 177 -5.58 -0.21 -10.25
CA SER A 177 -7.04 -0.05 -10.32
C SER A 177 -7.72 -0.47 -9.02
N ILE A 178 -7.24 -1.52 -8.37
CA ILE A 178 -7.73 -1.96 -7.05
C ILE A 178 -7.48 -0.86 -6.00
N THR A 179 -6.29 -0.28 -5.99
CA THR A 179 -5.93 0.79 -5.05
C THR A 179 -6.79 2.04 -5.23
N VAL A 180 -7.04 2.43 -6.49
CA VAL A 180 -7.94 3.55 -6.82
C VAL A 180 -9.39 3.22 -6.46
N ALA A 181 -9.86 2.02 -6.78
CA ALA A 181 -11.22 1.58 -6.47
C ALA A 181 -11.49 1.48 -4.97
N ALA A 182 -10.46 1.19 -4.17
CA ALA A 182 -10.53 1.21 -2.72
C ALA A 182 -10.73 2.60 -2.13
N GLY A 183 -10.47 3.67 -2.90
CA GLY A 183 -10.52 5.03 -2.40
C GLY A 183 -9.41 5.35 -1.39
N ALA A 184 -8.29 4.62 -1.40
CA ALA A 184 -7.22 4.75 -0.40
C ALA A 184 -6.67 6.19 -0.31
N SER A 185 -6.56 6.90 -1.44
CA SER A 185 -6.09 8.30 -1.44
C SER A 185 -7.07 9.25 -0.76
N HIS A 186 -8.37 9.10 -1.05
CA HIS A 186 -9.42 9.90 -0.42
C HIS A 186 -9.51 9.61 1.08
N PHE A 187 -9.43 8.33 1.45
CA PHE A 187 -9.44 7.92 2.85
C PHE A 187 -8.27 8.54 3.64
N MET A 188 -7.07 8.54 3.07
CA MET A 188 -5.90 9.16 3.73
C MET A 188 -6.01 10.69 3.80
N GLU A 189 -6.67 11.32 2.83
CA GLU A 189 -6.99 12.75 2.86
C GLU A 189 -7.98 13.05 3.99
N ASP A 190 -9.09 12.31 4.06
CA ASP A 190 -10.09 12.42 5.15
C ASP A 190 -9.43 12.22 6.52
N LEU A 191 -8.55 11.22 6.66
CA LEU A 191 -7.82 10.95 7.90
C LEU A 191 -6.91 12.12 8.31
N SER A 192 -6.24 12.74 7.34
CA SER A 192 -5.40 13.92 7.57
C SER A 192 -6.24 15.13 7.98
N GLU A 193 -7.37 15.35 7.30
CA GLU A 193 -8.28 16.47 7.57
C GLU A 193 -8.99 16.35 8.92
N ALA A 194 -9.40 15.13 9.30
CA ALA A 194 -9.99 14.82 10.61
C ALA A 194 -9.00 15.04 11.76
N LYS A 195 -7.69 15.10 11.46
CA LYS A 195 -6.62 15.39 12.42
C LYS A 195 -6.60 14.45 13.61
N CYS A 196 -6.88 13.16 13.35
CA CYS A 196 -6.92 12.16 14.42
C CYS A 196 -5.58 11.97 15.13
N TYR A 197 -4.47 12.44 14.57
CA TYR A 197 -3.13 12.37 15.16
C TYR A 197 -2.45 13.73 15.40
N ALA A 198 -3.21 14.84 15.40
CA ALA A 198 -2.64 16.19 15.55
C ALA A 198 -2.14 16.54 16.97
N GLY A 199 -2.33 15.65 17.94
CA GLY A 199 -1.89 15.84 19.34
C GLY A 199 -0.36 15.83 19.54
N GLY A 200 0.43 15.41 18.54
CA GLY A 200 1.89 15.41 18.61
C GLY A 200 2.57 15.33 17.26
N SER A 201 3.77 15.91 17.16
CA SER A 201 4.54 16.02 15.90
C SER A 201 4.93 14.68 15.26
N GLU A 202 4.85 13.58 16.01
CA GLU A 202 5.17 12.24 15.51
C GLU A 202 3.93 11.52 14.94
N GLY A 203 2.73 11.85 15.43
CA GLY A 203 1.47 11.33 14.89
C GLY A 203 1.16 11.86 13.49
N GLU A 204 1.34 13.16 13.26
CA GLU A 204 1.21 13.76 11.93
C GLU A 204 2.20 13.16 10.93
N LYS A 205 3.46 12.95 11.33
CA LYS A 205 4.47 12.29 10.49
C LYS A 205 4.10 10.87 10.08
N MET A 206 3.37 10.15 10.93
CA MET A 206 2.91 8.80 10.62
C MET A 206 1.88 8.82 9.50
N VAL A 207 0.92 9.76 9.54
CA VAL A 207 -0.05 9.98 8.45
C VAL A 207 0.67 10.41 7.17
N ASP A 208 1.59 11.38 7.26
CA ASP A 208 2.38 11.83 6.12
C ASP A 208 3.21 10.70 5.50
N SER A 209 3.79 9.82 6.32
CA SER A 209 4.55 8.65 5.87
C SER A 209 3.65 7.68 5.10
N ALA A 210 2.45 7.40 5.60
CA ALA A 210 1.48 6.55 4.91
C ALA A 210 1.06 7.15 3.56
N VAL A 211 0.76 8.46 3.52
CA VAL A 211 0.46 9.18 2.28
C VAL A 211 1.63 9.10 1.29
N ALA A 212 2.85 9.35 1.76
CA ALA A 212 4.05 9.27 0.94
C ALA A 212 4.28 7.86 0.38
N SER A 213 4.04 6.81 1.17
CA SER A 213 4.11 5.43 0.71
C SER A 213 3.05 5.11 -0.35
N LEU A 214 1.80 5.57 -0.18
CA LEU A 214 0.73 5.37 -1.17
C LEU A 214 1.04 6.08 -2.50
N LEU A 215 1.52 7.32 -2.44
CA LEU A 215 1.95 8.09 -3.62
C LEU A 215 3.17 7.44 -4.28
N GLY A 216 4.14 7.02 -3.48
CA GLY A 216 5.34 6.30 -3.94
C GLY A 216 4.97 5.01 -4.67
N TYR A 217 4.08 4.20 -4.08
CA TYR A 217 3.51 3.03 -4.73
C TYR A 217 2.88 3.38 -6.08
N THR A 218 1.99 4.38 -6.12
CA THR A 218 1.25 4.81 -7.31
C THR A 218 2.19 5.19 -8.46
N VAL A 219 3.19 6.02 -8.19
CA VAL A 219 4.16 6.46 -9.21
C VAL A 219 4.99 5.28 -9.71
N LEU A 220 5.49 4.45 -8.79
CA LEU A 220 6.36 3.33 -9.13
C LEU A 220 5.62 2.22 -9.90
N ILE A 221 4.36 1.93 -9.53
CA ILE A 221 3.58 0.89 -10.22
C ILE A 221 3.18 1.33 -11.64
N ILE A 222 2.86 2.61 -11.85
CA ILE A 222 2.61 3.17 -13.19
C ILE A 222 3.87 3.07 -14.05
N CYS A 223 5.02 3.52 -13.51
CA CYS A 223 6.29 3.41 -14.21
C CYS A 223 6.60 1.96 -14.60
N SER A 224 6.45 1.04 -13.64
CA SER A 224 6.71 -0.39 -13.84
C SER A 224 5.77 -1.01 -14.88
N ALA A 225 4.48 -0.68 -14.84
CA ALA A 225 3.49 -1.16 -15.80
C ALA A 225 3.79 -0.68 -17.22
N VAL A 226 4.05 0.62 -17.38
CA VAL A 226 4.40 1.23 -18.67
C VAL A 226 5.66 0.60 -19.24
N LEU A 227 6.70 0.39 -18.41
CA LEU A 227 7.92 -0.28 -18.84
C LEU A 227 7.65 -1.71 -19.31
N SER A 228 6.82 -2.50 -18.62
CA SER A 228 6.43 -3.84 -19.07
C SER A 228 5.64 -3.81 -20.41
N PHE A 229 4.79 -2.81 -20.63
CA PHE A 229 4.13 -2.67 -21.93
C PHE A 229 5.08 -2.24 -23.04
N VAL A 230 6.09 -1.41 -22.73
CA VAL A 230 7.11 -0.99 -23.69
C VAL A 230 8.08 -2.13 -24.01
N THR A 231 8.42 -3.00 -23.05
CA THR A 231 9.28 -4.17 -23.32
C THR A 231 8.61 -5.21 -24.20
N SER A 232 7.28 -5.26 -24.25
CA SER A 232 6.51 -6.17 -25.11
C SER A 232 6.83 -6.02 -26.62
N PRO A 233 6.64 -4.85 -27.27
CA PRO A 233 7.00 -4.68 -28.67
C PRO A 233 8.51 -4.84 -28.88
N PHE A 234 9.36 -4.38 -27.95
CA PHE A 234 10.81 -4.61 -28.06
C PHE A 234 11.15 -6.11 -28.07
N SER A 235 10.47 -6.92 -27.27
CA SER A 235 10.63 -8.38 -27.24
C SER A 235 10.13 -9.03 -28.53
N ALA A 236 9.02 -8.55 -29.10
CA ALA A 236 8.51 -9.04 -30.37
C ALA A 236 9.45 -8.73 -31.55
N TYR A 237 9.94 -7.48 -31.64
CA TYR A 237 10.77 -7.01 -32.75
C TYR A 237 12.25 -7.42 -32.63
N PHE A 238 12.81 -7.45 -31.42
CA PHE A 238 14.25 -7.65 -31.21
C PHE A 238 14.61 -8.91 -30.40
N GLY A 239 13.66 -9.48 -29.65
CA GLY A 239 13.91 -10.51 -28.64
C GLY A 239 14.32 -11.89 -29.14
N GLY A 240 14.36 -12.12 -30.46
CA GLY A 240 14.57 -13.45 -31.07
C GLY A 240 15.72 -13.57 -32.05
N LYS A 241 16.44 -12.49 -32.32
CA LYS A 241 17.56 -12.51 -33.27
C LYS A 241 18.72 -11.71 -32.72
N THR A 242 19.29 -12.20 -31.62
CA THR A 242 20.58 -11.69 -31.10
C THR A 242 21.75 -12.05 -32.04
N ARG A 243 21.56 -12.99 -32.98
CA ARG A 243 22.42 -13.24 -34.14
C ARG A 243 21.59 -13.64 -35.37
N GLY A 244 21.86 -13.01 -36.52
CA GLY A 244 21.43 -13.45 -37.85
C GLY A 244 19.94 -13.24 -38.15
N VAL A 245 19.62 -12.24 -38.97
CA VAL A 245 18.35 -12.22 -39.70
C VAL A 245 18.61 -12.80 -41.10
N PRO A 246 18.31 -14.09 -41.38
CA PRO A 246 18.48 -14.67 -42.71
C PRO A 246 17.31 -14.32 -43.66
N TYR A 247 16.66 -13.15 -43.48
CA TYR A 247 15.56 -12.75 -44.38
C TYR A 247 16.02 -11.90 -45.57
N VAL A 248 17.30 -11.54 -45.66
CA VAL A 248 17.86 -11.24 -46.98
C VAL A 248 18.19 -12.59 -47.60
N ARG A 249 17.16 -13.23 -48.16
CA ARG A 249 17.35 -14.19 -49.25
C ARG A 249 18.18 -13.43 -50.26
N GLN A 250 19.49 -13.72 -50.34
CA GLN A 250 20.29 -13.25 -51.45
C GLN A 250 19.63 -13.86 -52.69
N ILE A 251 18.85 -13.06 -53.40
CA ILE A 251 18.39 -13.39 -54.73
C ILE A 251 19.67 -13.54 -55.52
N ARG A 252 20.01 -14.79 -55.86
CA ARG A 252 21.06 -15.11 -56.82
C ARG A 252 20.58 -14.73 -58.21
#